data_AF-A0A954JKE1-F1
#
_entry.id   AF-A0A954JKE1-F1
#
_cell.length_a   1.000
_cell.length_b   1.000
_cell.length_c   1.000
_cell.angle_alpha   90.00
_cell.angle_beta   90.00
_cell.angle_gamma   90.00
#
_symmetry.space_group_name_H-M   'P 1'
#
loop_
_entity.id
_entity.type
_entity.pdbx_description
1 polymer ?
#
loop_
_entity_poly.entity_id
_entity_poly.type
_entity_poly.pdbx_seq_one_letter_code
_entity_poly.pdbx_strand_id
1 'polypeptide(L)'
;FHVADVTLDRDSMEMVCHLARQQRGDVYVQAEQLDGEDIALDGLNALYRRVGLFRSRRVIAVFRQTEELPCFAAIIWRGPLGMNFSFLENRCDLLAVNEKSAREGLAAAWPTLCEFYDDFLPGFIPFVVAPEQARAILEIGAEEICQYTQSIWLRDGFPAWYSHVASQFPLWAPQFPERGPQRDGESSSVERERQQ
;
A
#
# COMPACT_ATOMS: atom_id res chain seq x y z
N PHE A 1 -6.39 18.77 12.36
CA PHE A 1 -5.96 18.11 11.11
C PHE A 1 -7.19 17.65 10.36
N HIS A 2 -7.14 17.66 9.03
CA HIS A 2 -8.10 17.00 8.17
C HIS A 2 -7.42 15.77 7.58
N VAL A 3 -8.03 14.60 7.73
CA VAL A 3 -7.54 13.33 7.18
C VAL A 3 -8.44 12.97 6.02
N ALA A 4 -7.86 12.78 4.84
CA ALA A 4 -8.58 12.43 3.64
C ALA A 4 -8.01 11.14 3.04
N ASP A 5 -8.89 10.23 2.64
CA ASP A 5 -8.52 9.25 1.63
C ASP A 5 -8.58 9.91 0.27
N VAL A 6 -7.41 10.05 -0.34
CA VAL A 6 -7.24 10.79 -1.59
C VAL A 6 -7.05 9.85 -2.76
N THR A 7 -7.13 8.53 -2.57
CA THR A 7 -6.82 7.52 -3.60
C THR A 7 -7.50 7.79 -4.94
N LEU A 8 -8.73 8.30 -4.92
CA LEU A 8 -9.53 8.59 -6.11
C LEU A 8 -9.70 10.10 -6.38
N ASP A 9 -9.14 10.96 -5.52
CA ASP A 9 -9.22 12.41 -5.66
C ASP A 9 -7.98 12.95 -6.37
N ARG A 10 -8.12 13.32 -7.65
CA ARG A 10 -6.99 13.71 -8.49
C ARG A 10 -6.28 14.96 -7.98
N ASP A 11 -7.03 15.95 -7.50
CA ASP A 11 -6.46 17.22 -7.07
C ASP A 11 -5.61 17.01 -5.80
N SER A 12 -6.13 16.28 -4.80
CA SER A 12 -5.34 15.95 -3.62
C SER A 12 -4.18 14.98 -3.92
N MET A 13 -4.34 14.07 -4.89
CA MET A 13 -3.23 13.21 -5.32
C MET A 13 -2.10 14.00 -5.95
N GLU A 14 -2.38 15.06 -6.70
CA GLU A 14 -1.33 15.93 -7.22
C GLU A 14 -0.51 16.58 -6.09
N MET A 15 -1.18 16.96 -5.00
CA MET A 15 -0.51 17.48 -3.79
C MET A 15 0.33 16.41 -3.08
N VAL A 16 -0.15 15.16 -3.01
CA VAL A 16 0.66 14.04 -2.49
C VAL A 16 1.86 13.77 -3.40
N CYS A 17 1.69 13.82 -4.72
CA CYS A 17 2.78 13.70 -5.68
C CYS A 17 3.82 14.81 -5.49
N HIS A 18 3.39 16.04 -5.22
CA HIS A 18 4.31 17.13 -4.88
C HIS A 18 5.15 16.78 -3.63
N LEU A 19 4.52 16.31 -2.56
CA LEU A 19 5.21 15.89 -1.35
C LEU A 19 6.17 14.70 -1.59
N ALA A 20 5.75 13.74 -2.41
CA ALA A 20 6.55 12.58 -2.80
C ALA A 20 7.80 12.98 -3.61
N ARG A 21 7.65 13.90 -4.57
CA ARG A 21 8.79 14.45 -5.34
C ARG A 21 9.81 15.13 -4.43
N GLN A 22 9.33 15.91 -3.45
CA GLN A 22 10.22 16.58 -2.50
C GLN A 22 11.05 15.60 -1.65
N GLN A 23 10.48 14.46 -1.24
CA GLN A 23 11.14 13.52 -0.34
C GLN A 23 11.89 12.39 -1.03
N ARG A 24 11.35 11.87 -2.14
CA ARG A 24 11.86 10.67 -2.81
C ARG A 24 12.30 10.92 -4.25
N GLY A 25 12.02 12.12 -4.79
CA GLY A 25 12.36 12.51 -6.15
C GLY A 25 11.34 12.06 -7.20
N ASP A 26 11.49 12.57 -8.42
CA ASP A 26 10.56 12.32 -9.54
C ASP A 26 10.54 10.85 -9.97
N VAL A 27 11.70 10.19 -9.94
CA VAL A 27 11.83 8.78 -10.34
C VAL A 27 10.97 7.88 -9.46
N TYR A 28 10.82 8.21 -8.18
CA TYR A 28 9.93 7.49 -7.26
C TYR A 28 8.46 7.64 -7.66
N VAL A 29 8.01 8.88 -7.93
CA VAL A 29 6.62 9.15 -8.33
C VAL A 29 6.26 8.40 -9.61
N GLN A 30 7.16 8.42 -10.60
CA GLN A 30 6.96 7.72 -11.85
C GLN A 30 6.97 6.19 -11.68
N ALA A 31 7.92 5.66 -10.90
CA ALA A 31 8.06 4.22 -10.71
C ALA A 31 6.89 3.61 -9.93
N GLU A 32 6.45 4.31 -8.90
CA GLU A 32 5.25 3.93 -8.15
C GLU A 32 3.97 4.27 -8.93
N GLN A 33 4.04 5.00 -10.04
CA GLN A 33 2.87 5.44 -10.82
C GLN A 33 1.86 6.21 -9.95
N LEU A 34 2.36 7.12 -9.10
CA LEU A 34 1.52 7.97 -8.25
C LEU A 34 0.85 9.11 -9.04
N ASP A 35 1.40 9.43 -10.21
CA ASP A 35 0.85 10.36 -11.20
C ASP A 35 0.08 9.63 -12.33
N GLY A 36 -0.15 8.33 -12.17
CA GLY A 36 -0.90 7.50 -13.11
C GLY A 36 -2.42 7.58 -12.91
N GLU A 37 -3.16 6.85 -13.75
CA GLU A 37 -4.62 6.79 -13.68
C GLU A 37 -5.12 5.72 -12.68
N ASP A 38 -4.39 4.61 -12.54
CA ASP A 38 -4.77 3.48 -11.68
C ASP A 38 -4.11 3.57 -10.30
N ILE A 39 -4.45 4.61 -9.54
CA ILE A 39 -3.88 4.81 -8.20
C ILE A 39 -4.27 3.68 -7.25
N ALA A 40 -5.52 3.24 -7.27
CA ALA A 40 -6.00 2.15 -6.41
C ALA A 40 -5.44 0.76 -6.80
N LEU A 41 -4.83 0.65 -7.99
CA LEU A 41 -4.40 -0.59 -8.64
C LEU A 41 -5.58 -1.49 -9.02
N ASP A 42 -6.76 -0.95 -9.32
CA ASP A 42 -7.97 -1.69 -9.66
C ASP A 42 -7.79 -2.59 -10.88
N GLY A 43 -7.12 -2.09 -11.93
CA GLY A 43 -6.86 -2.86 -13.14
C GLY A 43 -5.91 -4.03 -12.87
N LEU A 44 -4.84 -3.77 -12.12
CA LEU A 44 -3.89 -4.80 -11.71
C LEU A 44 -4.51 -5.82 -10.74
N ASN A 45 -5.35 -5.35 -9.81
CA ASN A 45 -6.10 -6.19 -8.87
C ASN A 45 -7.05 -7.13 -9.60
N ALA A 46 -7.77 -6.63 -10.61
CA ALA A 46 -8.65 -7.45 -11.43
C ALA A 46 -7.90 -8.58 -12.14
N LEU A 47 -6.66 -8.34 -12.55
CA LEU A 47 -5.79 -9.40 -13.09
C LEU A 47 -5.40 -10.40 -11.99
N TYR A 48 -4.92 -9.93 -10.84
CA TYR A 48 -4.50 -10.78 -9.72
C TYR A 48 -5.62 -11.69 -9.21
N ARG A 49 -6.85 -11.17 -9.15
CA ARG A 49 -8.03 -11.93 -8.71
C ARG A 49 -8.34 -13.15 -9.58
N ARG A 50 -7.96 -13.13 -10.85
CA ARG A 50 -8.12 -14.27 -11.76
C ARG A 50 -7.32 -15.50 -11.35
N VAL A 51 -6.34 -15.34 -10.45
CA VAL A 51 -5.53 -16.45 -9.92
C VAL A 51 -5.66 -16.58 -8.39
N GLY A 52 -6.72 -16.00 -7.81
CA GLY A 52 -6.98 -16.05 -6.36
C GLY A 52 -6.08 -15.13 -5.53
N LEU A 53 -5.37 -14.19 -6.17
CA LEU A 53 -4.55 -13.19 -5.50
C LEU A 53 -5.28 -11.84 -5.44
N PHE A 54 -4.74 -10.89 -4.69
CA PHE A 54 -5.24 -9.53 -4.67
C PHE A 54 -4.07 -8.55 -4.60
N ARG A 55 -4.29 -7.32 -5.05
CA ARG A 55 -3.36 -6.23 -4.85
C ARG A 55 -4.15 -4.94 -4.77
N SER A 56 -3.82 -4.06 -3.83
CA SER A 56 -4.50 -2.77 -3.72
C SER A 56 -3.56 -1.73 -3.17
N ARG A 57 -3.84 -0.47 -3.51
CA ARG A 57 -3.20 0.68 -2.90
C ARG A 57 -4.24 1.67 -2.41
N ARG A 58 -4.00 2.25 -1.24
CA ARG A 58 -4.73 3.43 -0.75
C ARG A 58 -3.73 4.53 -0.43
N VAL A 59 -4.15 5.77 -0.57
CA VAL A 59 -3.36 6.95 -0.23
C VAL A 59 -4.16 7.78 0.75
N ILE A 60 -3.60 7.97 1.95
CA ILE A 60 -4.16 8.84 2.98
C ILE A 60 -3.32 10.10 3.04
N ALA A 61 -3.95 11.27 2.98
CA ALA A 61 -3.30 12.56 3.14
C ALA A 61 -3.80 13.25 4.42
N VAL A 62 -2.90 13.95 5.10
CA VAL A 62 -3.21 14.73 6.31
C VAL A 62 -2.82 16.18 6.09
N PHE A 63 -3.82 17.05 6.27
CA PHE A 63 -3.70 18.49 6.10
C PHE A 63 -3.80 19.20 7.45
N ARG A 64 -2.97 20.23 7.64
CA ARG A 64 -3.22 21.23 8.69
C ARG A 64 -4.36 22.13 8.23
N GLN A 65 -5.20 22.61 9.16
CA GLN A 65 -6.38 23.43 8.81
C GLN A 65 -6.05 24.71 8.03
N THR A 66 -4.81 25.19 8.15
CA THR A 66 -4.33 26.43 7.54
C THR A 66 -3.46 26.19 6.30
N GLU A 67 -3.21 24.94 5.91
CA GLU A 67 -2.29 24.59 4.83
C GLU A 67 -3.07 23.89 3.70
N GLU A 68 -2.82 24.32 2.46
CA GLU A 68 -3.40 23.69 1.27
C GLU A 68 -2.67 22.38 0.93
N LEU A 69 -1.37 22.31 1.20
CA LEU A 69 -0.57 21.11 0.95
C LEU A 69 -0.63 20.15 2.15
N PRO A 70 -0.60 18.83 1.91
CA PRO A 70 -0.56 17.86 2.99
C PRO A 70 0.78 17.95 3.73
N CYS A 71 0.71 17.98 5.07
CA CYS A 71 1.92 17.91 5.88
C CYS A 71 2.46 16.47 5.99
N PHE A 72 1.60 15.49 5.72
CA PHE A 72 1.89 14.06 5.78
C PHE A 72 1.02 13.30 4.78
N ALA A 73 1.57 12.21 4.24
CA ALA A 73 0.81 11.20 3.52
C ALA A 73 1.29 9.79 3.89
N ALA A 74 0.36 8.84 3.88
CA ALA A 74 0.64 7.41 4.00
C ALA A 74 0.16 6.72 2.73
N ILE A 75 1.08 6.08 2.03
CA ILE A 75 0.77 5.24 0.87
C ILE A 75 0.76 3.80 1.37
N ILE A 76 -0.38 3.14 1.24
CA ILE A 76 -0.66 1.84 1.84
C ILE A 76 -0.74 0.83 0.70
N TRP A 77 0.16 -0.14 0.66
CA TRP A 77 0.08 -1.27 -0.25
C TRP A 77 -0.36 -2.51 0.51
N ARG A 78 -1.27 -3.26 -0.12
CA ARG A 78 -1.70 -4.57 0.35
C ARG A 78 -1.64 -5.55 -0.82
N GLY A 79 -1.17 -6.76 -0.53
CA GLY A 79 -1.02 -7.83 -1.48
C GLY A 79 -0.92 -9.19 -0.79
N PRO A 80 -0.69 -10.27 -1.55
CA PRO A 80 -0.66 -11.61 -0.98
C PRO A 80 0.60 -11.82 -0.14
N LEU A 81 0.44 -12.49 1.00
CA LEU A 81 1.57 -12.86 1.87
C LEU A 81 2.36 -14.03 1.26
N GLY A 82 3.68 -14.07 1.51
CA GLY A 82 4.55 -15.18 1.11
C GLY A 82 5.17 -15.08 -0.28
N MET A 83 4.70 -14.17 -1.15
CA MET A 83 5.39 -13.87 -2.42
C MET A 83 6.47 -12.80 -2.27
N ASN A 84 6.43 -12.02 -1.18
CA ASN A 84 7.44 -11.03 -0.84
C ASN A 84 7.80 -11.15 0.65
N PHE A 85 8.97 -11.72 0.94
CA PHE A 85 9.46 -11.88 2.33
C PHE A 85 9.97 -10.57 2.94
N SER A 86 10.08 -9.50 2.17
CA SER A 86 10.60 -8.19 2.60
C SER A 86 9.47 -7.18 2.87
N PHE A 87 8.21 -7.62 2.94
CA PHE A 87 7.02 -6.79 3.10
C PHE A 87 6.87 -5.65 2.08
N LEU A 88 7.67 -5.60 1.01
CA LEU A 88 7.60 -4.47 0.07
C LEU A 88 6.25 -4.40 -0.66
N GLU A 89 5.53 -5.52 -0.79
CA GLU A 89 4.17 -5.54 -1.37
C GLU A 89 3.05 -5.31 -0.34
N ASN A 90 3.39 -5.34 0.94
CA ASN A 90 2.50 -5.09 2.06
C ASN A 90 3.20 -4.07 2.95
N ARG A 91 3.26 -2.81 2.53
CA ARG A 91 3.98 -1.74 3.24
C ARG A 91 3.12 -0.51 3.40
N CYS A 92 3.44 0.32 4.37
CA CYS A 92 2.91 1.66 4.55
C CYS A 92 4.07 2.66 4.42
N ASP A 93 4.26 3.24 3.23
CA ASP A 93 5.32 4.23 2.99
C ASP A 93 4.83 5.60 3.45
N LEU A 94 5.57 6.19 4.38
CA LEU A 94 5.21 7.47 4.96
C LEU A 94 6.00 8.58 4.30
N LEU A 95 5.29 9.65 3.99
CA LEU A 95 5.84 10.89 3.47
C LEU A 95 5.50 12.01 4.46
N ALA A 96 6.49 12.75 4.91
CA ALA A 96 6.29 13.94 5.74
C ALA A 96 7.32 15.05 5.47
N VAL A 97 6.88 16.31 5.52
CA VAL A 97 7.75 17.49 5.28
C VAL A 97 8.93 17.54 6.27
N ASN A 98 8.74 17.02 7.48
CA ASN A 98 9.76 16.91 8.53
C ASN A 98 9.29 15.93 9.63
N GLU A 99 10.16 15.61 10.58
CA GLU A 99 9.86 14.71 11.71
C GLU A 99 8.63 15.16 12.52
N LYS A 100 8.44 16.47 12.74
CA LYS A 100 7.25 16.99 13.43
C LYS A 100 5.97 16.65 12.67
N SER A 101 5.97 16.87 11.36
CA SER A 101 4.84 16.56 10.49
C SER A 101 4.60 15.05 10.38
N ALA A 102 5.66 14.23 10.45
CA ALA A 102 5.54 12.78 10.54
C ALA A 102 4.79 12.37 11.82
N ARG A 103 5.19 12.91 12.98
CA ARG A 103 4.55 12.61 14.27
C ARG A 103 3.08 13.04 14.29
N GLU A 104 2.81 14.29 13.88
CA GLU A 104 1.45 14.86 13.84
C GLU A 104 0.55 14.12 12.84
N GLY A 105 1.07 13.87 11.64
CA GLY A 105 0.35 13.20 10.57
C GLY A 105 0.03 11.76 10.89
N LEU A 106 1.00 11.02 11.43
CA LEU A 106 0.80 9.63 11.87
C LEU A 106 -0.26 9.54 12.97
N ALA A 107 -0.21 10.41 13.98
CA ALA A 107 -1.20 10.42 15.04
C ALA A 107 -2.62 10.69 14.51
N ALA A 108 -2.75 11.58 13.52
CA ALA A 108 -4.03 11.87 12.88
C ALA A 108 -4.52 10.70 11.99
N ALA A 109 -3.63 10.08 11.22
CA ALA A 109 -3.96 8.98 10.30
C ALA A 109 -4.13 7.62 11.02
N TRP A 110 -3.68 7.50 12.27
CA TRP A 110 -3.60 6.23 13.00
C TRP A 110 -4.89 5.40 12.97
N PRO A 111 -6.10 5.95 13.23
CA PRO A 111 -7.32 5.15 13.20
C PRO A 111 -7.58 4.51 11.83
N THR A 112 -7.33 5.26 10.76
CA THR A 112 -7.47 4.79 9.38
C THR A 112 -6.43 3.73 9.04
N LEU A 113 -5.19 3.90 9.51
CA LEU A 113 -4.13 2.91 9.30
C LEU A 113 -4.43 1.60 10.04
N CYS A 114 -4.93 1.66 11.28
CA CYS A 114 -5.36 0.47 12.01
C CYS A 114 -6.47 -0.27 11.27
N GLU A 115 -7.49 0.44 10.78
CA GLU A 115 -8.57 -0.15 9.98
C GLU A 115 -8.02 -0.90 8.74
N PHE A 116 -7.00 -0.36 8.07
CA PHE A 116 -6.39 -1.02 6.91
C PHE A 116 -5.65 -2.30 7.18
N TYR A 117 -5.11 -2.43 8.37
CA TYR A 117 -4.24 -3.55 8.74
C TYR A 117 -4.90 -4.48 9.76
N ASP A 118 -6.19 -4.28 10.06
CA ASP A 118 -6.93 -5.12 11.02
C ASP A 118 -6.95 -6.60 10.60
N ASP A 119 -7.09 -6.87 9.30
CA ASP A 119 -7.07 -8.22 8.72
C ASP A 119 -5.67 -8.68 8.26
N PHE A 120 -4.62 -7.92 8.58
CA PHE A 120 -3.26 -8.26 8.18
C PHE A 120 -2.66 -9.29 9.13
N LEU A 121 -2.57 -10.54 8.69
CA LEU A 121 -2.14 -11.69 9.50
C LEU A 121 -0.88 -11.47 10.36
N PRO A 122 0.18 -10.77 9.90
CA PRO A 122 1.35 -10.49 10.75
C PRO A 122 1.04 -9.69 12.02
N GLY A 123 -0.09 -8.98 12.09
CA GLY A 123 -0.55 -8.28 13.30
C GLY A 123 0.19 -6.97 13.59
N PHE A 124 0.85 -6.37 12.60
CA PHE A 124 1.54 -5.09 12.73
C PHE A 124 1.44 -4.27 11.43
N ILE A 125 1.71 -2.96 11.50
CA ILE A 125 1.77 -2.11 10.31
C ILE A 125 3.23 -2.03 9.82
N PRO A 126 3.55 -2.55 8.63
CA PRO A 126 4.90 -2.53 8.05
C PRO A 126 5.25 -1.15 7.49
N PHE A 127 5.71 -0.25 8.36
CA PHE A 127 6.11 1.09 7.94
C PHE A 127 7.42 1.09 7.14
N VAL A 128 7.44 1.88 6.08
CA VAL A 128 8.65 2.27 5.35
C VAL A 128 8.77 3.78 5.47
N VAL A 129 9.91 4.25 5.97
CA VAL A 129 10.15 5.67 6.23
C VAL A 129 11.55 6.06 5.80
N ALA A 130 11.75 7.35 5.53
CA ALA A 130 13.10 7.87 5.36
C ALA A 130 13.82 7.93 6.74
N PRO A 131 15.15 7.78 6.80
CA PRO A 131 15.90 7.80 8.07
C PRO A 131 15.61 9.04 8.94
N GLU A 132 15.44 10.21 8.32
CA GLU A 132 15.10 11.48 8.95
C GLU A 132 13.72 11.51 9.64
N GLN A 133 12.85 10.55 9.34
CA GLN A 133 11.51 10.43 9.92
C GLN A 133 11.39 9.24 10.87
N ALA A 134 12.40 8.34 10.90
CA ALA A 134 12.34 7.09 11.66
C ALA A 134 12.02 7.31 13.14
N ARG A 135 12.56 8.36 13.74
CA ARG A 135 12.32 8.72 15.15
C ARG A 135 10.83 8.87 15.47
N ALA A 136 10.04 9.47 14.58
CA ALA A 136 8.61 9.68 14.81
C ALA A 136 7.83 8.35 14.95
N ILE A 137 8.29 7.30 14.27
CA ILE A 137 7.65 5.97 14.29
C ILE A 137 8.17 5.14 15.48
N LEU A 138 9.46 5.24 15.79
CA LEU A 138 10.03 4.58 16.97
C LEU A 138 9.41 5.08 18.28
N GLU A 139 9.08 6.38 18.36
CA GLU A 139 8.42 6.96 19.54
C GLU A 139 7.00 6.42 19.81
N ILE A 140 6.33 5.86 18.81
CA ILE A 140 5.02 5.21 18.99
C ILE A 140 5.12 3.70 19.25
N GLY A 141 6.34 3.18 19.48
CA GLY A 141 6.59 1.78 19.81
C GLY A 141 6.83 0.86 18.60
N ALA A 142 7.13 1.42 17.43
CA ALA A 142 7.56 0.60 16.31
C ALA A 142 8.96 0.02 16.55
N GLU A 143 9.22 -1.13 15.92
CA GLU A 143 10.51 -1.81 15.96
C GLU A 143 11.19 -1.75 14.59
N GLU A 144 12.49 -1.47 14.57
CA GLU A 144 13.28 -1.52 13.34
C GLU A 144 13.56 -2.98 12.97
N ILE A 145 13.02 -3.42 11.83
CA ILE A 145 13.20 -4.80 11.34
C ILE A 145 14.38 -4.89 10.38
N CYS A 146 14.50 -3.92 9.46
CA CYS A 146 15.50 -3.96 8.38
C CYS A 146 15.73 -2.57 7.78
N GLN A 147 16.94 -2.34 7.27
CA GLN A 147 17.28 -1.18 6.45
C GLN A 147 17.36 -1.60 4.97
N TYR A 148 16.66 -0.87 4.11
CA TYR A 148 16.65 -1.11 2.68
C TYR A 148 17.37 0.00 1.93
N THR A 149 18.28 -0.39 1.03
CA THR A 149 18.77 0.51 -0.01
C THR A 149 17.76 0.51 -1.15
N GLN A 150 17.04 1.63 -1.33
CA GLN A 150 16.08 1.74 -2.43
C GLN A 150 16.83 1.84 -3.77
N SER A 151 16.47 0.95 -4.69
CA SER A 151 16.89 1.01 -6.09
C SER A 151 15.64 0.94 -6.95
N ILE A 152 15.55 1.83 -7.95
CA ILE A 152 14.36 2.00 -8.76
C ILE A 152 14.72 1.78 -10.22
N TRP A 153 13.99 0.89 -10.89
CA TRP A 153 14.10 0.63 -12.32
C TRP A 153 12.80 0.97 -13.00
N LEU A 154 12.85 1.93 -13.91
CA LEU A 154 11.69 2.32 -14.71
C LEU A 154 11.37 1.25 -15.75
N ARG A 155 10.06 1.13 -16.06
CA ARG A 155 9.56 0.18 -17.07
C ARG A 155 10.28 0.28 -18.40
N ASP A 156 10.57 1.51 -18.82
CA ASP A 156 11.22 1.81 -20.09
C ASP A 156 12.67 1.30 -20.16
N GLY A 157 13.30 1.02 -19.02
CA GLY A 157 14.61 0.37 -18.96
C GLY A 157 14.58 -1.13 -19.27
N PHE A 158 13.42 -1.79 -19.18
CA PHE A 158 13.27 -3.25 -19.30
C PHE A 158 12.07 -3.70 -20.14
N PRO A 159 11.81 -3.13 -21.33
CA PRO A 159 10.58 -3.39 -22.09
C PRO A 159 10.38 -4.88 -22.45
N ALA A 160 11.47 -5.62 -22.69
CA ALA A 160 11.42 -7.05 -23.00
C ALA A 160 10.92 -7.89 -21.82
N TRP A 161 11.31 -7.53 -20.59
CA TRP A 161 10.86 -8.21 -19.37
C TRP A 161 9.35 -8.07 -19.19
N TYR A 162 8.84 -6.84 -19.29
CA TYR A 162 7.40 -6.57 -19.14
C TYR A 162 6.58 -7.26 -20.23
N SER A 163 7.07 -7.26 -21.48
CA SER A 163 6.41 -7.96 -22.59
C SER A 163 6.36 -9.48 -22.35
N HIS A 164 7.45 -10.05 -21.81
CA HIS A 164 7.49 -11.46 -21.45
C HIS A 164 6.46 -11.78 -20.36
N VAL A 165 6.45 -11.06 -19.24
CA VAL A 165 5.48 -11.29 -18.15
C VAL A 165 4.03 -11.20 -18.66
N ALA A 166 3.73 -10.17 -19.47
CA ALA A 166 2.40 -10.00 -20.05
C ALA A 166 1.96 -11.18 -20.92
N SER A 167 2.90 -11.81 -21.65
CA SER A 167 2.62 -12.99 -22.48
C SER A 167 2.30 -14.25 -21.68
N GLN A 168 2.81 -14.36 -20.44
CA GLN A 168 2.62 -15.54 -19.59
C GLN A 168 1.28 -15.50 -18.84
N PHE A 169 0.77 -14.30 -18.52
CA PHE A 169 -0.42 -14.13 -17.69
C PHE A 169 -1.66 -14.91 -18.19
N PRO A 170 -1.98 -14.93 -19.50
CA PRO A 170 -3.10 -15.72 -20.02
C PRO A 170 -2.93 -17.24 -19.86
N LEU A 171 -1.69 -17.73 -19.73
CA LEU A 171 -1.39 -19.16 -19.57
C LEU A 171 -1.61 -19.63 -18.13
N TRP A 172 -1.51 -18.71 -17.14
CA TRP A 172 -1.69 -19.02 -15.72
C TRP A 172 -3.15 -18.95 -15.28
N ALA A 173 -3.94 -18.02 -15.83
CA ALA A 173 -5.33 -17.81 -15.44
C ALA A 173 -6.21 -19.08 -15.44
N PRO A 174 -6.10 -20.03 -16.40
CA PRO A 174 -6.92 -21.25 -16.38
C PRO A 174 -6.56 -22.24 -15.26
N GLN A 175 -5.36 -22.13 -14.68
CA GLN A 175 -4.84 -23.08 -13.68
C GLN A 175 -5.33 -22.76 -12.26
N PHE A 176 -5.84 -21.55 -12.05
CA PHE A 176 -6.31 -21.04 -10.77
C PHE A 176 -7.73 -20.50 -10.95
N PRO A 177 -8.77 -21.36 -11.03
CA PRO A 177 -10.14 -20.89 -11.18
C PRO A 177 -10.48 -19.92 -10.03
N GLU A 178 -11.22 -18.85 -10.34
CA GLU A 178 -11.64 -17.82 -9.37
C GLU A 178 -12.25 -18.48 -8.13
N ARG A 179 -11.42 -18.63 -7.09
CA ARG A 179 -11.91 -18.84 -5.73
C ARG A 179 -11.97 -17.45 -5.14
N GLY A 180 -13.18 -16.88 -5.12
CA GLY A 180 -13.43 -15.70 -4.31
C GLY A 180 -12.93 -15.93 -2.87
N PRO A 181 -12.61 -14.87 -2.12
CA PRO A 181 -12.10 -15.01 -0.76
C PRO A 181 -13.07 -15.88 0.05
N GLN A 182 -12.68 -17.13 0.33
CA GLN A 182 -13.36 -17.94 1.34
C GLN A 182 -13.10 -17.22 2.66
N ARG A 183 -14.15 -16.59 3.20
CA ARG A 183 -14.14 -16.24 4.62
C ARG A 183 -14.07 -17.57 5.37
N ASP A 184 -12.90 -17.88 5.91
CA ASP A 184 -12.73 -18.95 6.89
C ASP A 184 -13.56 -18.57 8.13
N GLY A 185 -14.84 -18.94 8.11
CA GLY A 185 -15.84 -18.51 9.09
C GLY A 185 -17.21 -19.18 8.90
N GLU A 186 -17.52 -19.71 7.72
CA GLU A 186 -18.69 -20.59 7.53
C GLU A 186 -18.29 -22.05 7.64
N SER A 187 -17.83 -22.46 8.84
CA SER A 187 -17.88 -23.87 9.23
C SER A 187 -19.33 -24.27 9.46
N SER A 188 -19.88 -24.97 8.47
CA SER A 188 -20.89 -26.04 8.59
C SER A 188 -21.82 -26.00 9.82
N SER A 189 -22.79 -25.09 9.82
CA SER A 189 -24.03 -25.24 10.60
C SER A 189 -24.91 -26.41 10.11
N VAL A 190 -24.50 -27.14 9.07
CA VAL A 190 -25.25 -28.28 8.50
C VAL A 190 -24.87 -29.64 9.14
N GLU A 191 -23.81 -29.71 9.95
CA GLU A 191 -23.34 -30.99 10.54
C GLU A 191 -23.77 -31.25 11.98
N ARG A 192 -24.50 -30.32 12.63
CA ARG A 192 -25.00 -30.50 14.02
C ARG A 192 -26.43 -31.01 14.14
N GLU A 193 -27.18 -31.17 13.06
CA GLU A 193 -28.56 -31.73 13.09
C GLU A 193 -28.64 -33.24 12.76
N ARG A 194 -27.50 -33.94 12.63
CA ARG A 194 -27.47 -35.40 12.42
C ARG A 194 -27.03 -36.22 13.63
N GLN A 195 -26.89 -35.59 14.81
CA GLN A 195 -26.51 -36.28 16.05
C GLN A 195 -27.39 -35.89 17.26
N GLN A 196 -28.67 -35.59 17.04
CA GLN A 196 -29.69 -35.56 18.09
C GLN A 196 -30.78 -36.60 17.81
#